data_AF-A0A2D6U4W0-F1
#
_entry.id   AF-A0A2D6U4W0-F1
#
_cell.length_a   1.000
_cell.length_b   1.000
_cell.length_c   1.000
_cell.angle_alpha   90.00
_cell.angle_beta   90.00
_cell.angle_gamma   90.00
#
_symmetry.space_group_name_H-M   'P 1'
#
loop_
_entity.id
_entity.type
_entity.pdbx_description
1 polymer ?
#
loop_
_entity_poly.entity_id
_entity_poly.type
_entity_poly.pdbx_seq_one_letter_code
_entity_poly.pdbx_strand_id
1 'polypeptide(L)' 'MSERFLPTEDPVMEAVLQWTVQRDAKDVRRLLEWLPEARSSRERQALMERVRSLLSELEDAMNKLDELH' A
#
# COMPACT_ATOMS: atom_id res chain seq x y z
N MET A 1 -12.23 1.71 -19.53
CA MET A 1 -10.77 1.53 -19.44
C MET A 1 -10.19 2.09 -20.71
N SER A 2 -9.73 3.35 -20.67
CA SER A 2 -9.09 4.00 -21.81
C SER A 2 -7.66 3.49 -21.87
N GLU A 3 -7.31 2.70 -22.88
CA GLU A 3 -5.91 2.32 -23.13
C GLU A 3 -5.12 3.60 -23.45
N ARG A 4 -4.20 3.98 -22.56
CA ARG A 4 -3.38 5.18 -22.71
C ARG A 4 -2.35 4.92 -23.82
N PHE A 5 -2.41 5.73 -24.87
CA PHE A 5 -1.51 5.62 -26.04
C PHE A 5 -0.13 6.27 -25.83
N LEU A 6 0.06 7.04 -24.74
CA LEU A 6 1.34 7.65 -24.38
C LEU A 6 1.77 7.19 -22.97
N PRO A 7 3.06 6.86 -22.76
CA PRO A 7 3.59 6.62 -21.42
C PRO A 7 3.47 7.89 -20.58
N THR A 8 3.32 7.74 -19.26
CA THR A 8 3.40 8.85 -18.30
C THR A 8 4.73 9.59 -18.46
N GLU A 9 4.79 10.83 -17.96
CA GLU A 9 6.04 11.61 -17.94
C GLU A 9 7.15 10.94 -17.11
N ASP A 10 6.79 10.10 -16.13
CA ASP A 10 7.73 9.31 -15.34
C ASP A 10 7.29 7.83 -15.20
N PRO A 11 7.62 6.97 -16.19
CA PRO A 11 7.17 5.57 -16.21
C PRO A 11 7.82 4.72 -15.13
N VAL A 12 8.99 5.13 -14.62
CA VAL A 12 9.65 4.44 -13.51
C VAL A 12 8.90 4.74 -12.22
N MET A 13 8.54 6.00 -11.98
CA MET A 13 7.73 6.37 -10.82
C MET A 13 6.39 5.67 -10.83
N GLU A 14 5.67 5.66 -11.96
CA GLU A 14 4.38 4.95 -12.06
C GLU A 14 4.53 3.46 -11.72
N ALA A 15 5.56 2.78 -12.24
CA ALA A 15 5.82 1.37 -11.94
C ALA A 15 6.14 1.14 -10.45
N VAL A 16 6.92 2.02 -9.83
CA VAL A 16 7.23 1.95 -8.39
C VAL A 16 5.97 2.15 -7.56
N LEU A 17 5.14 3.15 -7.87
CA LEU A 17 3.90 3.42 -7.15
C LEU A 17 2.90 2.26 -7.29
N GLN A 18 2.75 1.69 -8.48
CA GLN A 18 1.92 0.50 -8.70
C GLN A 18 2.43 -0.70 -7.90
N TRP A 19 3.75 -0.90 -7.85
CA TRP A 19 4.36 -1.94 -7.03
C TRP A 19 4.10 -1.71 -5.53
N THR A 20 4.23 -0.46 -5.05
CA THR A 20 3.98 -0.09 -3.65
C THR A 20 2.54 -0.39 -3.25
N VAL A 21 1.55 0.00 -4.07
CA VAL A 21 0.13 -0.32 -3.80
C VAL A 21 -0.09 -1.83 -3.69
N GLN A 22 0.50 -2.62 -4.60
CA GLN A 22 0.37 -4.09 -4.57
C GLN A 22 1.04 -4.70 -3.34
N ARG A 23 2.24 -4.24 -2.98
CA ARG A 23 2.99 -4.70 -1.81
C ARG A 23 2.20 -4.40 -0.54
N ASP A 24 1.77 -3.16 -0.36
CA ASP A 24 1.17 -2.70 0.89
C ASP A 24 -0.20 -3.33 1.12
N ALA A 25 -1.01 -3.49 0.08
CA ALA A 25 -2.28 -4.21 0.18
C ALA A 25 -2.07 -5.67 0.62
N LYS A 26 -1.04 -6.33 0.09
CA LYS A 26 -0.69 -7.72 0.47
C LYS A 26 -0.18 -7.80 1.90
N ASP A 27 0.66 -6.86 2.31
CA ASP A 27 1.26 -6.84 3.65
C ASP A 27 0.22 -6.49 4.72
N VAL A 28 -0.67 -5.51 4.45
CA VAL A 28 -1.81 -5.19 5.32
C VAL A 28 -2.68 -6.42 5.54
N ARG A 29 -3.05 -7.13 4.47
CA ARG A 29 -3.83 -8.37 4.60
C ARG A 29 -3.14 -9.37 5.53
N ARG A 30 -1.84 -9.57 5.36
CA ARG A 30 -1.08 -10.52 6.18
C ARG A 30 -0.98 -10.10 7.65
N LEU A 31 -0.80 -8.81 7.92
CA LEU A 31 -0.79 -8.31 9.30
C LEU A 31 -2.15 -8.50 9.99
N LEU A 32 -3.24 -8.32 9.26
CA LEU A 32 -4.60 -8.56 9.77
C LEU A 32 -4.87 -10.05 10.02
N GLU A 33 -4.30 -10.96 9.21
CA GLU A 33 -4.31 -12.41 9.47
C GLU A 33 -3.59 -12.76 10.78
N TRP A 34 -2.48 -12.10 11.11
CA TRP A 34 -1.73 -12.32 12.35
C TRP A 34 -2.34 -11.66 13.60
N LEU A 35 -3.20 -10.66 13.43
CA LEU A 35 -3.84 -9.95 14.55
C LEU A 35 -4.58 -10.85 15.56
N PRO A 36 -5.43 -11.83 15.14
CA PRO A 36 -6.05 -12.77 16.07
C PRO A 36 -5.06 -13.74 16.74
N GLU A 37 -3.92 -14.02 16.10
CA GLU A 37 -2.88 -14.94 16.62
C GLU A 37 -1.97 -14.28 17.67
N ALA A 38 -2.01 -12.95 17.79
CA ALA A 38 -1.20 -12.19 18.74
C ALA A 38 -1.44 -12.63 20.19
N ARG A 39 -0.34 -12.84 20.93
CA ARG A 39 -0.34 -13.41 22.30
C ARG A 39 -0.51 -12.35 23.37
N SER A 40 -0.47 -11.07 23.01
CA SER A 40 -0.61 -9.96 23.95
C SER A 40 -1.26 -8.73 23.33
N SER A 41 -1.83 -7.86 24.16
CA SER A 41 -2.36 -6.56 23.71
C SER A 41 -1.25 -5.66 23.14
N ARG A 42 -0.02 -5.77 23.65
CA ARG A 42 1.14 -5.04 23.12
C ARG A 42 1.46 -5.47 21.68
N GLU A 43 1.42 -6.77 21.41
CA GLU A 43 1.64 -7.32 20.08
C GLU A 43 0.52 -6.91 19.10
N ARG A 44 -0.74 -6.97 19.54
CA ARG A 44 -1.87 -6.44 18.75
C ARG A 44 -1.68 -4.97 18.40
N GLN A 45 -1.25 -4.16 19.37
CA GLN A 45 -1.01 -2.74 19.15
C GLN A 45 0.10 -2.51 18.14
N ALA A 46 1.22 -3.25 18.22
CA ALA A 46 2.31 -3.16 17.26
C ALA A 46 1.88 -3.55 15.83
N LEU A 47 1.09 -4.62 15.69
CA LEU A 47 0.50 -5.01 14.40
C LEU A 47 -0.39 -3.90 13.85
N MET A 48 -1.26 -3.33 14.69
CA MET A 48 -2.15 -2.24 14.29
C MET A 48 -1.40 -0.95 13.92
N GLU A 49 -0.29 -0.63 14.61
CA GLU A 49 0.59 0.49 14.25
C GLU A 49 1.20 0.27 12.86
N ARG A 50 1.66 -0.95 12.57
CA ARG A 50 2.21 -1.28 11.25
C ARG A 50 1.15 -1.23 10.16
N VAL A 51 -0.06 -1.74 10.42
CA VAL A 51 -1.20 -1.64 9.48
C VAL A 51 -1.51 -0.18 9.17
N ARG A 52 -1.62 0.69 10.18
CA ARG A 52 -1.87 2.13 9.96
C ARG A 52 -0.80 2.80 9.11
N SER A 53 0.47 2.48 9.35
CA SER A 53 1.58 3.00 8.56
C SER A 53 1.50 2.58 7.09
N LEU A 54 1.18 1.31 6.81
CA LEU A 54 1.05 0.81 5.44
C LEU A 54 -0.19 1.38 4.73
N LEU A 55 -1.29 1.58 5.45
CA LEU A 55 -2.49 2.21 4.89
C LEU A 55 -2.21 3.67 4.48
N SER A 56 -1.43 4.40 5.27
CA SER A 56 -0.98 5.75 4.91
C SER A 56 -0.10 5.74 3.65
N GLU A 57 0.87 4.81 3.57
CA GLU A 57 1.74 4.67 2.38
C GLU A 57 0.93 4.31 1.13
N LEU A 58 -0.08 3.45 1.29
CA LEU A 58 -0.99 3.05 0.22
C LEU A 58 -1.84 4.22 -0.28
N GLU A 59 -2.41 5.02 0.62
CA GLU A 59 -3.18 6.22 0.27
C GLU A 59 -2.29 7.25 -0.45
N ASP A 60 -1.09 7.51 0.07
CA ASP A 60 -0.12 8.40 -0.55
C ASP A 60 0.30 7.92 -1.94
N ALA A 61 0.51 6.61 -2.12
CA ALA A 61 0.91 6.04 -3.40
C ALA A 61 -0.21 6.14 -4.45
N MET A 62 -1.46 5.91 -4.03
CA MET A 62 -2.63 6.08 -4.90
C MET A 62 -2.83 7.54 -5.31
N ASN A 63 -2.76 8.48 -4.37
CA ASN A 63 -2.88 9.91 -4.67
C ASN A 63 -1.81 10.36 -5.68
N LYS A 64 -0.57 9.89 -5.54
CA LYS A 64 0.50 10.18 -6.51
C LYS A 64 0.30 9.53 -7.87
N LEU A 65 -0.32 8.34 -7.93
CA LEU A 65 -0.69 7.74 -9.22
C LEU A 65 -1.73 8.59 -9.94
N ASP A 66 -2.73 9.08 -9.20
CA ASP A 66 -3.75 9.98 -9.74
C ASP A 66 -3.13 11.31 -10.23
N GLU A 67 -2.11 11.84 -9.53
CA GLU A 67 -1.37 13.03 -9.98
C GLU A 67 -0.53 12.81 -11.25
N LEU A 68 -0.16 11.56 -11.56
CA LEU A 68 0.58 11.21 -12.78
C LEU A 68 -0.32 10.97 -14.00
N HIS A 69 -1.66 11.03 -13.83
CA HIS A 69 -2.67 10.72 -14.84
C HIS A 69 -3.41 11.97 -15.33
#